data_AF-A0A834BKS4-F1
#
_entry.id   AF-A0A834BKS4-F1
#
_cell.length_a   1.000
_cell.length_b   1.000
_cell.length_c   1.000
_cell.angle_alpha   90.00
_cell.angle_beta   90.00
_cell.angle_gamma   90.00
#
_symmetry.space_group_name_H-M   'P 1'
#
loop_
_entity.id
_entity.type
_entity.pdbx_description
1 polymer ?
#
loop_
_entity_poly.entity_id
_entity_poly.type
_entity_poly.pdbx_seq_one_letter_code
_entity_poly.pdbx_strand_id
1 'polypeptide(L)'
;MGSGTSTQHHFAFQNAEKAFKAAALIQRWYRRYMARLEMRRQCTWSIFQSIEYAGQQDQVKLHDFFSYLVDHFTPSSHNERDFLNRMFTEDSIPQDSEMENCSDYESIEVPDDYTGPRLSFPLLPDHATALVEAFRLKQ
;
A
#
# COMPACT_ATOMS: atom_id res chain seq x y z
N MET A 1 -47.21 32.71 64.73
CA MET A 1 -46.81 33.29 63.43
C MET A 1 -45.40 32.80 63.11
N GLY A 2 -45.21 31.94 62.10
CA GLY A 2 -43.86 31.53 61.67
C GLY A 2 -43.73 30.05 61.29
N SER A 3 -44.22 29.67 60.11
CA SER A 3 -43.90 28.36 59.50
C SER A 3 -43.85 28.41 57.95
N GLY A 4 -43.73 29.61 57.35
CA GLY A 4 -43.73 29.78 55.89
C GLY A 4 -42.36 29.64 55.22
N THR A 5 -41.26 29.85 55.95
CA THR A 5 -39.91 29.91 55.35
C THR A 5 -39.31 28.52 55.07
N SER A 6 -39.65 27.51 55.87
CA SER A 6 -39.08 26.16 55.74
C SER A 6 -39.54 25.43 54.46
N THR A 7 -40.82 25.53 54.10
CA THR A 7 -41.36 24.95 52.87
C THR A 7 -40.79 25.63 51.62
N GLN A 8 -40.61 26.94 51.65
CA GLN A 8 -40.09 27.72 50.51
C GLN A 8 -38.63 27.35 50.17
N HIS A 9 -37.78 27.15 51.18
CA HIS A 9 -36.41 26.68 51.01
C HIS A 9 -36.33 25.25 50.43
N HIS A 10 -37.23 24.36 50.85
CA HIS A 10 -37.28 22.99 50.35
C HIS A 10 -37.67 22.94 48.85
N PHE A 11 -38.64 23.75 48.43
CA PHE A 11 -39.01 23.86 47.01
C PHE A 11 -37.89 24.48 46.16
N ALA A 12 -37.20 25.51 46.67
CA ALA A 12 -36.07 26.11 45.99
C ALA A 12 -34.91 25.12 45.78
N PHE A 13 -34.60 24.29 46.80
CA PHE A 13 -33.57 23.26 46.70
C PHE A 13 -33.93 22.17 45.67
N GLN A 14 -35.17 21.69 45.65
CA GLN A 14 -35.61 20.72 44.65
C GLN A 14 -35.57 21.26 43.22
N ASN A 15 -35.92 22.54 43.04
CA ASN A 15 -35.84 23.18 41.73
C ASN A 15 -34.39 23.35 41.28
N ALA A 16 -33.49 23.72 42.20
CA ALA A 16 -32.06 23.77 41.93
C ALA A 16 -31.52 22.39 41.53
N GLU A 17 -31.90 21.32 42.24
CA GLU A 17 -31.48 19.95 41.92
C GLU A 17 -31.94 19.52 40.51
N LYS A 18 -33.19 19.81 40.15
CA LYS A 18 -33.72 19.57 38.80
C LYS A 18 -32.96 20.37 37.74
N ALA A 19 -32.66 21.64 38.01
CA ALA A 19 -31.89 22.49 37.11
C ALA A 19 -30.46 21.97 36.92
N PHE A 20 -29.79 21.52 37.99
CA PHE A 20 -28.45 20.90 37.90
C PHE A 20 -28.46 19.61 37.08
N LYS A 21 -29.46 18.74 37.29
CA LYS A 21 -29.61 17.50 36.51
C LYS A 21 -29.83 17.81 35.02
N ALA A 22 -30.70 18.76 34.70
CA ALA A 22 -30.94 19.19 33.33
C ALA A 22 -29.67 19.79 32.69
N ALA A 23 -28.95 20.67 33.41
CA ALA A 23 -27.70 21.26 32.95
C ALA A 23 -26.64 20.18 32.67
N ALA A 24 -26.49 19.20 33.56
CA ALA A 24 -25.56 18.09 33.38
C ALA A 24 -25.90 17.26 32.12
N LEU A 25 -27.19 17.00 31.85
CA LEU A 25 -27.63 16.31 30.64
C LEU A 25 -27.30 17.11 29.37
N ILE A 26 -27.59 18.42 29.36
CA ILE A 26 -27.28 19.30 28.22
C ILE A 26 -25.78 19.34 27.96
N GLN A 27 -24.97 19.53 29.02
CA GLN A 27 -23.51 19.54 28.92
C GLN A 27 -22.96 18.22 28.40
N ARG A 28 -23.48 17.09 28.90
CA ARG A 28 -23.05 15.75 28.45
C ARG A 28 -23.39 15.52 26.98
N TRP A 29 -24.60 15.88 26.56
CA TRP A 29 -25.01 15.80 25.17
C TRP A 29 -24.10 16.66 24.27
N TYR A 30 -23.87 17.91 24.67
CA TYR A 30 -23.02 18.85 23.93
C TYR A 30 -21.58 18.33 23.79
N ARG A 31 -20.96 17.87 24.88
CA ARG A 31 -19.60 17.32 24.85
C ARG A 31 -19.50 16.11 23.92
N ARG A 32 -20.48 15.20 23.95
CA ARG A 32 -20.54 14.05 23.04
C ARG A 32 -20.72 14.47 21.58
N TYR A 33 -21.58 15.44 21.33
CA TYR A 33 -21.82 15.98 19.99
C TYR A 33 -20.56 16.63 19.43
N MET A 34 -19.87 17.47 20.23
CA MET A 34 -18.61 18.10 19.84
C MET A 34 -17.51 17.08 19.56
N ALA A 35 -17.35 16.06 20.41
CA ALA A 35 -16.41 14.97 20.15
C ALA A 35 -16.71 14.27 18.81
N ARG A 36 -17.99 14.01 18.50
CA ARG A 36 -18.39 13.41 17.22
C ARG A 36 -18.11 14.31 16.02
N LEU A 37 -18.33 15.62 16.15
CA LEU A 37 -17.99 16.59 15.11
C LEU A 37 -16.48 16.63 14.85
N GLU A 38 -15.68 16.64 15.91
CA GLU A 38 -14.22 16.67 15.79
C GLU A 38 -13.68 15.40 15.13
N MET A 39 -14.16 14.22 15.55
CA MET A 39 -13.79 12.94 14.92
C MET A 39 -14.17 12.91 13.44
N ARG A 40 -15.32 13.48 13.07
CA ARG A 40 -15.71 13.62 11.66
C ARG A 40 -14.74 14.53 10.91
N ARG A 41 -14.38 15.69 11.47
CA ARG A 41 -13.40 16.60 10.85
C ARG A 41 -12.06 15.91 10.62
N GLN A 42 -11.55 15.23 11.64
CA GLN A 42 -10.27 14.51 11.57
C GLN A 42 -10.32 13.36 10.55
N CYS A 43 -11.39 12.58 10.53
CA CYS A 43 -11.58 11.50 9.57
C CYS A 43 -11.63 12.04 8.14
N THR A 44 -12.42 13.09 7.88
CA THR A 44 -12.49 13.74 6.56
C THR A 44 -11.11 14.22 6.11
N TRP A 45 -10.37 14.90 6.99
CA TRP A 45 -9.01 15.35 6.69
C TRP A 45 -8.08 14.18 6.38
N SER A 46 -8.09 13.13 7.20
CA SER A 46 -7.29 11.93 7.01
C SER A 46 -7.57 11.24 5.67
N ILE A 47 -8.83 11.17 5.25
CA ILE A 47 -9.22 10.57 3.97
C ILE A 47 -8.63 11.38 2.82
N PHE A 48 -8.87 12.69 2.78
CA PHE A 48 -8.38 13.54 1.70
C PHE A 48 -6.85 13.54 1.64
N GLN A 49 -6.20 13.66 2.79
CA GLN A 49 -4.75 13.59 2.91
C GLN A 49 -4.21 12.25 2.37
N SER A 50 -4.84 11.12 2.74
CA SER A 50 -4.40 9.80 2.26
C SER A 50 -4.54 9.66 0.74
N ILE A 51 -5.63 10.19 0.16
CA ILE A 51 -5.87 10.14 -1.29
C ILE A 51 -4.84 11.01 -2.02
N GLU A 52 -4.59 12.22 -1.51
CA GLU A 52 -3.64 13.17 -2.09
C GLU A 52 -2.21 12.59 -2.11
N TYR A 53 -1.74 12.06 -0.98
CA TYR A 53 -0.39 11.49 -0.90
C TYR A 53 -0.24 10.20 -1.69
N ALA A 54 -1.26 9.34 -1.74
CA ALA A 54 -1.21 8.14 -2.57
C ALA A 54 -1.10 8.52 -4.06
N GLY A 55 -1.90 9.48 -4.52
CA GLY A 55 -1.83 9.96 -5.91
C GLY A 55 -0.48 10.60 -6.25
N GLN A 56 0.08 11.41 -5.36
CA GLN A 56 1.43 11.98 -5.54
C GLN A 56 2.50 10.89 -5.64
N GLN A 57 2.43 9.88 -4.77
CA GLN A 57 3.38 8.76 -4.79
C GLN A 57 3.26 7.94 -6.08
N ASP A 58 2.04 7.67 -6.54
CA ASP A 58 1.81 6.92 -7.77
C ASP A 58 2.29 7.69 -9.01
N GLN A 59 2.13 9.02 -9.03
CA GLN A 59 2.65 9.85 -10.10
C GLN A 59 4.19 9.79 -10.19
N VAL A 60 4.90 9.83 -9.06
CA VAL A 60 6.36 9.70 -9.04
C VAL A 60 6.79 8.32 -9.54
N LYS A 61 6.15 7.25 -9.04
CA LYS A 61 6.46 5.89 -9.50
C LYS A 61 6.22 5.70 -11.00
N LEU A 62 5.13 6.25 -11.52
CA LEU A 62 4.84 6.21 -12.95
C LEU A 62 5.88 6.98 -13.76
N HIS A 63 6.27 8.16 -13.29
CA HIS A 63 7.34 8.93 -13.91
C HIS A 63 8.64 8.11 -13.97
N ASP A 64 9.08 7.54 -12.85
CA ASP A 64 10.29 6.73 -12.78
C ASP A 64 10.20 5.50 -13.70
N PHE A 65 9.05 4.84 -13.75
CA PHE A 65 8.81 3.72 -14.65
C PHE A 65 8.91 4.14 -16.12
N PHE A 66 8.29 5.25 -16.53
CA PHE A 66 8.36 5.72 -17.91
C PHE A 66 9.74 6.25 -18.27
N SER A 67 10.43 6.95 -17.36
CA SER A 67 11.84 7.33 -17.56
C SER A 67 12.71 6.10 -17.78
N TYR A 68 12.56 5.07 -16.94
CA TYR A 68 13.27 3.79 -17.13
C TYR A 68 12.96 3.16 -18.50
N LEU A 69 11.68 3.13 -18.90
CA LEU A 69 11.30 2.61 -20.20
C LEU A 69 11.94 3.41 -21.35
N VAL A 70 11.92 4.74 -21.28
CA VAL A 70 12.51 5.59 -22.32
C VAL A 70 14.02 5.38 -22.37
N ASP A 71 14.71 5.34 -21.23
CA ASP A 71 16.17 5.22 -21.19
C ASP A 71 16.66 3.87 -21.69
N HIS A 72 15.90 2.79 -21.49
CA HIS A 72 16.32 1.43 -21.83
C HIS A 72 15.65 0.84 -23.09
N PHE A 73 14.47 1.33 -23.47
CA PHE A 73 13.69 0.82 -24.59
C PHE A 73 13.48 1.85 -25.70
N THR A 74 14.19 2.98 -25.66
CA THR A 74 14.34 3.84 -26.85
C THR A 74 15.60 3.40 -27.61
N PRO A 75 15.46 2.63 -28.70
CA PRO A 75 16.62 2.13 -29.43
C PRO A 75 17.40 3.29 -30.03
N SER A 76 18.65 3.42 -29.61
CA SER A 76 19.57 4.45 -30.07
C SER A 76 20.24 4.08 -31.40
N SER A 77 20.28 2.77 -31.70
CA SER A 77 20.85 2.19 -32.91
C SER A 77 19.88 1.21 -33.60
N HIS A 78 20.12 0.91 -34.87
CA HIS A 78 19.32 -0.05 -35.65
C HIS A 78 19.34 -1.45 -35.03
N ASN A 79 20.50 -1.90 -34.53
CA ASN A 79 20.67 -3.23 -33.96
C ASN A 79 19.91 -3.41 -32.64
N GLU A 80 19.85 -2.38 -31.78
CA GLU A 80 19.02 -2.38 -30.56
C GLU A 80 17.52 -2.46 -30.90
N ARG A 81 17.12 -1.81 -31.99
CA ARG A 81 15.74 -1.77 -32.49
C ARG A 81 15.26 -3.14 -32.91
N ASP A 82 16.12 -3.89 -33.61
CA ASP A 82 15.84 -5.25 -34.06
C ASP A 82 15.80 -6.23 -32.88
N PHE A 83 16.71 -6.09 -31.90
CA PHE A 83 16.71 -6.88 -30.67
C PHE A 83 15.43 -6.67 -29.84
N LEU A 84 15.01 -5.42 -29.63
CA LEU A 84 13.79 -5.11 -28.90
C LEU A 84 12.55 -5.60 -29.65
N ASN A 85 12.47 -5.40 -30.97
CA ASN A 85 11.37 -5.96 -31.78
C ASN A 85 11.29 -7.47 -31.65
N ARG A 86 12.43 -8.16 -31.67
CA ARG A 86 12.48 -9.61 -31.45
C ARG A 86 11.94 -9.99 -30.07
N MET A 87 12.40 -9.32 -29.01
CA MET A 87 11.93 -9.59 -27.64
C MET A 87 10.42 -9.37 -27.43
N PHE A 88 9.82 -8.40 -28.13
CA PHE A 88 8.38 -8.08 -27.99
C PHE A 88 7.45 -8.73 -29.02
N THR A 89 7.97 -9.25 -30.13
CA THR A 89 7.17 -9.82 -31.23
C THR A 89 7.23 -11.35 -31.27
N GLU A 90 8.23 -11.96 -30.63
CA GLU A 90 8.55 -13.37 -30.85
C GLU A 90 7.73 -14.32 -29.96
N ASP A 91 6.46 -14.50 -30.35
CA ASP A 91 5.73 -15.77 -30.19
C ASP A 91 6.18 -16.82 -31.26
N SER A 92 7.18 -16.50 -32.09
CA SER A 92 7.71 -17.43 -33.10
C SER A 92 9.17 -17.16 -33.41
N ILE A 93 10.05 -17.88 -32.70
CA ILE A 93 11.49 -17.99 -32.93
C ILE A 93 11.78 -18.17 -34.43
N PRO A 94 12.54 -17.28 -35.12
CA PRO A 94 13.22 -17.64 -36.34
C PRO A 94 14.34 -18.57 -35.92
N GLN A 95 14.21 -19.81 -36.38
CA GLN A 95 15.14 -20.90 -36.22
C GLN A 95 16.46 -20.57 -36.95
N ASP A 96 17.27 -19.69 -36.37
CA ASP A 96 18.67 -19.53 -36.75
C ASP A 96 19.45 -20.67 -36.09
N SER A 97 19.87 -21.62 -36.94
CA SER A 97 20.54 -22.90 -36.64
C SER A 97 21.87 -22.79 -35.86
N GLU A 98 22.26 -21.61 -35.40
CA GLU A 98 23.46 -21.36 -34.60
C GLU A 98 23.13 -20.97 -33.14
N MET A 99 21.89 -20.54 -32.85
CA MET A 99 21.45 -20.18 -31.48
C MET A 99 21.04 -21.41 -30.64
N GLU A 100 20.85 -22.57 -31.29
CA GLU A 100 20.41 -23.81 -30.65
C GLU A 100 21.46 -24.38 -29.67
N ASN A 101 22.74 -23.97 -29.82
CA ASN A 101 23.83 -24.41 -28.95
C ASN A 101 23.97 -23.61 -27.64
N CYS A 102 23.25 -22.48 -27.48
CA CYS A 102 23.31 -21.65 -26.26
C CYS A 102 22.12 -21.89 -25.31
N SER A 103 21.13 -22.68 -25.73
CA SER A 103 19.87 -22.89 -25.01
C SER A 103 19.83 -24.09 -24.07
N ASP A 104 20.84 -24.98 -24.11
CA ASP A 104 20.87 -26.14 -23.23
C ASP A 104 21.38 -25.75 -21.85
N TYR A 105 20.44 -25.42 -20.96
CA TYR A 105 20.71 -25.21 -19.54
C TYR A 105 21.42 -26.42 -18.90
N GLU A 106 21.27 -27.62 -19.49
CA GLU A 106 21.94 -28.85 -19.07
C GLU A 106 23.46 -28.83 -19.27
N SER A 107 23.97 -27.95 -20.14
CA SER A 107 25.41 -27.79 -20.39
C SER A 107 26.12 -26.89 -19.37
N ILE A 108 25.37 -26.23 -18.49
CA ILE A 108 25.92 -25.32 -17.48
C ILE A 108 26.40 -26.16 -16.28
N GLU A 109 27.71 -26.40 -16.19
CA GLU A 109 28.32 -27.06 -15.04
C GLU A 109 28.30 -26.13 -13.82
N VAL A 110 27.49 -26.48 -12.81
CA VAL A 110 27.41 -25.73 -11.55
C VAL A 110 28.31 -26.41 -10.50
N PRO A 111 29.36 -25.72 -9.98
CA PRO A 111 30.28 -26.26 -8.99
C PRO A 111 29.57 -26.79 -7.73
N ASP A 112 30.07 -27.88 -7.13
CA ASP A 112 29.44 -28.56 -5.99
C ASP A 112 29.32 -27.66 -4.74
N ASP A 113 30.22 -26.69 -4.60
CA ASP A 113 30.29 -25.67 -3.56
C ASP A 113 29.24 -24.55 -3.70
N TYR A 114 28.50 -24.52 -4.81
CA TYR A 114 27.38 -23.59 -4.98
C TYR A 114 26.23 -23.89 -4.02
N THR A 115 26.03 -22.99 -3.05
CA THR A 115 24.99 -23.09 -2.01
C THR A 115 23.66 -22.42 -2.42
N GLY A 116 23.59 -21.81 -3.61
CA GLY A 116 22.39 -21.12 -4.08
C GLY A 116 21.35 -22.06 -4.72
N PRO A 117 20.19 -21.51 -5.13
CA PRO A 117 19.14 -22.29 -5.79
C PRO A 117 19.63 -22.84 -7.12
N ARG A 118 19.54 -24.17 -7.30
CA ARG A 118 19.85 -24.85 -8.56
C ARG A 118 18.58 -25.02 -9.38
N LEU A 119 18.61 -24.52 -10.61
CA LEU A 119 17.47 -24.60 -11.53
C LEU A 119 17.44 -25.98 -12.21
N SER A 120 16.26 -26.58 -12.23
CA SER A 120 15.97 -27.79 -13.00
C SER A 120 14.63 -27.61 -13.70
N PHE A 121 14.54 -28.13 -14.93
CA PHE A 121 13.33 -28.03 -15.75
C PHE A 121 12.66 -29.40 -15.89
N PRO A 122 11.31 -29.46 -15.93
CA PRO A 122 10.38 -28.33 -15.84
C PRO A 122 10.40 -27.69 -14.45
N LEU A 123 10.26 -26.36 -14.39
CA LEU A 123 10.29 -25.62 -13.12
C LEU A 123 9.08 -26.00 -12.26
N LEU A 124 9.33 -26.58 -11.09
CA LEU A 124 8.29 -26.79 -10.09
C LEU A 124 8.03 -25.50 -9.28
N PRO A 125 6.82 -25.29 -8.77
CA PRO A 125 6.49 -24.13 -7.94
C PRO A 125 7.46 -23.92 -6.77
N ASP A 126 7.89 -25.00 -6.13
CA ASP A 126 8.83 -24.96 -5.01
C ASP A 126 10.20 -24.38 -5.44
N HIS A 127 10.67 -24.71 -6.65
CA HIS A 127 11.92 -24.16 -7.20
C HIS A 127 11.81 -22.64 -7.44
N ALA A 128 10.66 -22.18 -7.95
CA ALA A 128 10.40 -20.76 -8.16
C ALA A 128 10.36 -20.00 -6.83
N THR A 129 9.74 -20.57 -5.79
CA THR A 129 9.74 -19.95 -4.45
C THR A 129 11.13 -19.87 -3.85
N ALA A 130 11.94 -20.94 -3.98
CA ALA A 130 13.32 -20.95 -3.49
C ALA A 130 14.19 -19.89 -4.18
N LEU A 131 13.98 -19.68 -5.48
CA LEU A 131 14.66 -18.61 -6.24
C LEU A 131 14.31 -17.22 -5.69
N VAL A 132 13.02 -16.95 -5.51
CA VAL A 132 12.54 -15.65 -5.00
C VAL A 132 13.10 -15.38 -3.60
N GLU A 133 13.05 -16.36 -2.70
CA GLU A 133 13.57 -16.21 -1.34
C GLU A 133 15.09 -16.03 -1.31
N ALA A 134 15.84 -16.74 -2.16
CA ALA A 134 17.28 -16.54 -2.29
C ALA A 134 17.65 -15.11 -2.75
N PHE A 135 16.85 -14.50 -3.64
CA PHE A 135 17.04 -13.11 -4.05
C PHE A 135 16.73 -12.11 -2.94
N ARG A 136 15.72 -12.39 -2.11
CA ARG A 136 15.34 -11.53 -0.98
C ARG A 136 16.40 -11.52 0.12
N LEU A 137 17.08 -12.64 0.35
CA LEU A 137 18.13 -12.77 1.36
C LEU A 137 19.48 -12.15 0.94
N LYS A 138 19.66 -11.78 -0.33
CA LYS A 138 20.89 -11.16 -0.87
C LYS A 138 20.89 -9.63 -0.87
N GLN A 139 19.98 -8.98 -0.14
CA GLN A 139 20.04 -7.53 0.13
C GLN A 139 20.98 -7.18 1.27
#